data_AF-A0A951Q6Q8-F1
#
_entry.id   AF-A0A951Q6Q8-F1
#
_cell.length_a   1.000
_cell.length_b   1.000
_cell.length_c   1.000
_cell.angle_alpha   90.00
_cell.angle_beta   90.00
_cell.angle_gamma   90.00
#
_symmetry.space_group_name_H-M   'P 1'
#
loop_
_entity.id
_entity.type
_entity.pdbx_description
1 polymer ?
#
loop_
_entity_poly.entity_id
_entity_poly.type
_entity_poly.pdbx_seq_one_letter_code
_entity_poly.pdbx_strand_id
1 'polypeptide(L)'
;MRTMFIVADDPNNLPLEFLKNCYRVVLAFNNDEQGEKTANAVLELLPNAQRFKPTYPDWNQELRVLFYEAEQQRKQQERSRGFSL
;
A
#
# COMPACT_ATOMS: atom_id res chain seq x y z
N MET A 1 -5.13 3.65 -14.39
CA MET A 1 -5.27 2.57 -13.39
C MET A 1 -5.99 3.14 -12.18
N ARG A 2 -7.00 2.45 -11.63
CA ARG A 2 -7.71 2.89 -10.42
C ARG A 2 -7.27 2.01 -9.26
N THR A 3 -6.93 2.63 -8.14
CA THR A 3 -6.51 1.93 -6.91
C THR A 3 -7.59 2.11 -5.86
N MET A 4 -7.97 1.04 -5.20
CA MET A 4 -8.88 1.05 -4.06
C MET A 4 -8.07 0.67 -2.82
N PHE A 5 -8.24 1.41 -1.74
CA PHE A 5 -7.68 1.09 -0.43
C PHE A 5 -8.82 0.59 0.47
N ILE A 6 -8.60 -0.54 1.13
CA ILE A 6 -9.57 -1.17 2.04
C ILE A 6 -8.87 -1.35 3.38
N VAL A 7 -9.59 -1.03 4.45
CA VAL A 7 -9.19 -1.33 5.83
C VAL A 7 -10.24 -2.26 6.41
N ALA A 8 -9.80 -3.30 7.12
CA ALA A 8 -10.66 -4.24 7.80
C ALA A 8 -10.06 -4.54 9.18
N ASP A 9 -10.90 -4.51 10.22
CA ASP A 9 -10.48 -4.81 11.59
C ASP A 9 -10.31 -6.32 11.83
N ASP A 10 -11.01 -7.15 11.04
CA ASP A 10 -10.94 -8.61 11.07
C ASP A 10 -10.75 -9.15 9.63
N PRO A 11 -9.78 -10.03 9.36
CA PRO A 11 -9.60 -10.70 8.06
C PRO A 11 -10.88 -11.33 7.48
N ASN A 12 -11.78 -11.82 8.33
CA ASN A 12 -13.04 -12.45 7.91
C ASN A 12 -14.05 -11.44 7.34
N ASN A 13 -13.86 -10.14 7.60
CA ASN A 13 -14.71 -9.08 7.05
C ASN A 13 -14.27 -8.63 5.65
N LEU A 14 -13.18 -9.21 5.11
CA LEU A 14 -12.74 -8.88 3.76
C LEU A 14 -13.76 -9.37 2.73
N PRO A 15 -14.06 -8.58 1.68
CA PRO A 15 -14.96 -8.99 0.61
C PRO A 15 -14.25 -9.97 -0.34
N LEU A 16 -13.99 -11.20 0.12
CA LEU A 16 -13.14 -12.18 -0.54
C LEU A 16 -13.59 -12.46 -1.98
N GLU A 17 -14.89 -12.60 -2.22
CA GLU A 17 -15.45 -12.86 -3.56
C GLU A 17 -15.15 -11.72 -4.55
N PHE A 18 -15.13 -10.47 -4.08
CA PHE A 18 -14.72 -9.34 -4.91
C PHE A 18 -13.20 -9.34 -5.13
N LEU A 19 -12.42 -9.58 -4.09
CA LEU A 19 -10.95 -9.51 -4.13
C LEU A 19 -10.32 -10.65 -4.94
N LYS A 20 -10.91 -11.85 -4.96
CA LYS A 20 -10.48 -12.96 -5.81
C LYS A 20 -10.50 -12.63 -7.31
N ASN A 21 -11.42 -11.76 -7.72
CA ASN A 21 -11.56 -11.32 -9.11
C ASN A 21 -10.66 -10.13 -9.46
N CYS A 22 -9.96 -9.56 -8.49
CA CYS A 22 -9.05 -8.44 -8.72
C CYS A 22 -7.71 -8.96 -9.27
N TYR A 23 -7.25 -8.34 -10.37
CA TYR A 23 -5.97 -8.71 -11.01
C TYR A 23 -4.76 -8.63 -10.08
N ARG A 24 -4.77 -7.65 -9.16
CA ARG A 24 -3.69 -7.44 -8.20
C ARG A 24 -4.26 -7.03 -6.86
N VAL A 25 -4.00 -7.84 -5.84
CA VAL A 25 -4.29 -7.53 -4.44
C VAL A 25 -2.98 -7.47 -3.68
N VAL A 26 -2.76 -6.40 -2.92
CA VAL A 26 -1.52 -6.19 -2.15
C VAL A 26 -1.88 -6.02 -0.68
N LEU A 27 -1.18 -6.75 0.19
CA LEU A 27 -1.35 -6.71 1.63
C LEU A 27 -0.24 -5.88 2.27
N ALA A 28 -0.61 -4.73 2.81
CA ALA A 28 0.30 -3.77 3.40
C ALA A 28 -0.02 -3.55 4.90
N PHE A 29 0.57 -4.43 5.70
CA PHE A 29 0.52 -4.45 7.17
C PHE A 29 1.90 -4.06 7.70
N ASN A 30 1.99 -3.75 8.98
CA ASN A 30 3.24 -3.40 9.64
C ASN A 30 4.35 -4.43 9.43
N ASN A 31 5.59 -3.96 9.53
CA ASN A 31 6.80 -4.78 9.50
C ASN A 31 7.15 -5.24 10.93
N ASP A 32 6.20 -5.92 11.58
CA ASP A 32 6.34 -6.50 12.91
C ASP A 32 5.74 -7.91 12.95
N GLU A 33 5.87 -8.60 14.08
CA GLU A 33 5.37 -9.98 14.24
C GLU A 33 3.84 -10.05 14.05
N GLN A 34 3.10 -9.04 14.52
CA GLN A 34 1.64 -9.00 14.40
C GLN A 34 1.22 -8.83 12.94
N GLY A 35 1.86 -7.91 12.21
CA GLY A 35 1.63 -7.68 10.79
C GLY A 35 1.98 -8.89 9.93
N GLU A 36 3.01 -9.66 10.30
CA GLU A 36 3.33 -10.94 9.65
C GLU A 36 2.24 -12.00 9.89
N LYS A 37 1.79 -12.17 11.15
CA LYS A 37 0.71 -13.09 11.49
C LYS A 37 -0.59 -12.76 10.75
N THR A 38 -0.98 -11.49 10.73
CA THR A 38 -2.20 -11.05 10.03
C THR A 38 -2.07 -11.21 8.52
N ALA A 39 -0.89 -10.92 7.94
CA ALA A 39 -0.64 -11.16 6.53
C ALA A 39 -0.84 -12.64 6.16
N ASN A 40 -0.29 -13.55 6.95
CA ASN A 40 -0.42 -14.99 6.71
C ASN A 40 -1.87 -15.45 6.81
N ALA A 41 -2.62 -15.00 7.82
CA ALA A 41 -4.05 -15.31 7.93
C ALA A 41 -4.86 -14.84 6.71
N VAL A 42 -4.56 -13.66 6.17
CA VAL A 42 -5.23 -13.18 4.94
C VAL A 42 -4.78 -13.97 3.71
N LEU A 43 -3.51 -14.36 3.61
CA LEU A 43 -3.00 -15.17 2.49
C LEU A 43 -3.62 -16.57 2.46
N GLU A 44 -3.96 -17.16 3.61
CA GLU A 44 -4.71 -18.42 3.68
C GLU A 44 -6.12 -18.28 3.07
N LEU A 45 -6.77 -17.13 3.28
CA LEU A 45 -8.11 -16.83 2.73
C LEU A 45 -8.07 -16.34 1.28
N LEU A 46 -7.00 -15.67 0.88
CA LEU A 46 -6.83 -15.01 -0.42
C LEU A 46 -5.43 -15.27 -1.02
N PRO A 47 -5.17 -16.49 -1.55
CA PRO A 47 -3.83 -16.88 -2.01
C PRO A 47 -3.29 -16.09 -3.20
N ASN A 48 -4.16 -15.38 -3.95
CA ASN A 48 -3.75 -14.50 -5.07
C ASN A 48 -3.26 -13.12 -4.59
N ALA A 49 -3.34 -12.83 -3.30
CA ALA A 49 -2.78 -11.60 -2.75
C ALA A 49 -1.26 -11.69 -2.59
N GLN A 50 -0.59 -10.55 -2.72
CA GLN A 50 0.85 -10.45 -2.51
C GLN A 50 1.15 -9.64 -1.26
N ARG A 51 1.96 -10.21 -0.37
CA ARG A 51 2.50 -9.49 0.79
C ARG A 51 3.53 -8.46 0.32
N PHE A 52 3.30 -7.19 0.67
CA PHE A 52 4.32 -6.14 0.59
C PHE A 52 4.79 -5.81 2.01
N LYS A 53 6.09 -5.99 2.26
CA LYS A 53 6.70 -5.68 3.56
C LYS A 53 7.30 -4.27 3.49
N PRO A 54 6.80 -3.31 4.28
CA PRO A 54 7.32 -1.94 4.24
C PRO A 54 8.75 -1.89 4.77
N THR A 55 9.51 -0.91 4.27
CA THR A 55 10.86 -0.58 4.74
C THR A 55 10.80 0.00 6.14
N TYR A 56 9.75 0.79 6.42
CA TYR A 56 9.47 1.37 7.72
C TYR A 56 8.60 0.43 8.61
N PRO A 57 8.54 0.69 9.93
CA PRO A 57 7.74 -0.11 10.86
C PRO A 57 6.26 -0.22 10.46
N ASP A 58 5.70 0.85 9.93
CA ASP A 58 4.32 0.90 9.45
C ASP A 58 4.23 1.41 8.01
N TRP A 59 3.17 0.99 7.32
CA TRP A 59 2.95 1.35 5.94
C TRP A 59 2.55 2.82 5.76
N ASN A 60 1.97 3.45 6.78
CA ASN A 60 1.62 4.87 6.74
C ASN A 60 2.89 5.74 6.69
N GLN A 61 3.97 5.31 7.33
CA GLN A 61 5.26 5.99 7.29
C GLN A 61 5.87 5.90 5.90
N GLU A 62 5.82 4.73 5.26
CA GLU A 62 6.23 4.56 3.87
C GLU A 62 5.44 5.52 2.94
N LEU A 63 4.11 5.57 3.09
CA LEU A 63 3.26 6.48 2.31
C LEU A 63 3.62 7.95 2.53
N ARG A 64 3.86 8.37 3.78
CA ARG A 64 4.28 9.75 4.07
C ARG A 64 5.56 10.12 3.35
N VAL A 65 6.55 9.22 3.32
CA VAL A 65 7.82 9.43 2.61
C VAL A 65 7.57 9.54 1.11
N LEU A 66 6.84 8.59 0.52
CA LEU A 66 6.52 8.60 -0.91
C LEU A 66 5.80 9.88 -1.35
N PHE A 67 4.79 10.32 -0.59
CA PHE A 67 4.07 11.55 -0.92
C PHE A 67 4.94 12.79 -0.76
N TYR A 68 5.77 12.84 0.29
CA TYR A 68 6.71 13.94 0.49
C TYR A 68 7.70 14.03 -0.69
N GLU A 69 8.30 12.92 -1.10
CA GLU A 69 9.23 12.89 -2.24
C GLU A 69 8.57 13.31 -3.54
N ALA A 70 7.36 12.82 -3.82
CA ALA A 70 6.58 13.20 -5.00
C ALA A 70 6.28 14.71 -5.02
N GLU A 71 5.94 15.30 -3.87
CA GLU A 71 5.73 16.75 -3.75
C GLU A 71 7.00 17.56 -4.01
N GLN A 72 8.15 17.11 -3.48
CA GLN A 72 9.43 17.80 -3.71
C GLN A 72 9.83 17.75 -5.17
N GLN A 73 9.67 16.61 -5.83
CA GLN A 73 9.92 16.47 -7.26
C GLN A 73 9.01 17.39 -8.09
N ARG A 74 7.73 17.48 -7.74
CA ARG A 74 6.79 18.39 -8.43
C ARG A 74 7.21 19.85 -8.28
N LYS A 75 7.57 20.29 -7.06
CA LYS A 75 8.06 21.66 -6.79
C LYS A 75 9.34 21.96 -7.56
N GLN A 76 10.24 21.00 -7.69
CA GLN A 76 11.49 21.18 -8.45
C GLN A 76 11.22 21.33 -9.96
N GLN A 77 10.31 20.54 -10.52
CA GLN A 77 9.90 20.63 -11.92
C GLN A 77 9.20 21.96 -12.25
N GLU A 78 8.36 22.46 -11.34
CA GLU A 78 7.71 23.76 -11.50
C GLU A 78 8.75 24.90 -11.49
N ARG A 79 9.73 24.84 -10.58
CA ARG A 79 10.82 25.81 -10.54
C ARG A 79 11.65 25.77 -11.83
N SER A 80 12.07 24.60 -12.30
CA SER A 80 12.90 24.49 -13.51
C SER A 80 12.17 24.94 -14.79
N ARG A 81 10.86 24.71 -14.90
CA ARG A 81 10.04 25.28 -15.99
C ARG A 81 9.92 26.80 -15.92
N GLY A 82 9.85 27.38 -14.72
CA GLY A 82 9.80 28.84 -14.53
C GLY A 82 11.09 29.58 -14.88
N PHE A 83 12.23 28.89 -15.00
CA PHE A 83 13.53 29.46 -15.38
C PHE A 83 13.88 29.28 -16.88
N SER A 84 12.98 28.75 -17.71
CA SER A 84 13.19 28.57 -19.16
C SER A 84 12.49 29.63 -20.03
N LEU A 85 12.35 30.88 -19.55
CA LEU A 85 11.85 32.04 -20.32
C LEU A 85 12.95 33.07 -20.58
#